data_AF-A0A2M6X6X9-F1
#
_entry.id   AF-A0A2M6X6X9-F1
#
_cell.length_a   1.000
_cell.length_b   1.000
_cell.length_c   1.000
_cell.angle_alpha   90.00
_cell.angle_beta   90.00
_cell.angle_gamma   90.00
#
_symmetry.space_group_name_H-M   'P 1'
#
loop_
_entity.id
_entity.type
_entity.pdbx_description
1 polymer ?
#
loop_
_entity_poly.entity_id
_entity_poly.type
_entity_poly.pdbx_seq_one_letter_code
_entity_poly.pdbx_strand_id
1 'polypeptide(L)'
;MADWRRRASSLTLDVAFFELVTSKYAKTAELVYVWDIDKTYLDTQFESLRGILRTALEKAFQKKNVPGTKALVRALTSSRDLEKEQDPFPIYFVSASPPQMEKKIRNKLEMDGVKPYGLFFKDNLRNLRPGMLSRLKQHVGYKVQALMELRSHLGDDTRMILWGDDSESDAVVYSLFSDLCSHRVSDSAASKVLEFFNAQQRQIDLILSLRSRVAARDPVERIYINLATDTDPEYYDKFGRKIIATYNTFQTAFDLFQSKRLTLTQLIRVGQDMVMNYGFTPDELAMGLEDLLRRKFLLSDAVEESLQELKSLNLLPPFYEPNPMALQASSQFYQDFVKNPSPPAEIDYIHDFR
;
A
#
# COMPACT_ATOMS: atom_id res chain seq x y z
N MET A 1 30.59 13.57 5.55
CA MET A 1 30.44 12.16 5.07
C MET A 1 29.37 11.48 5.92
N ALA A 2 28.40 10.85 5.29
CA ALA A 2 26.99 11.00 5.62
C ALA A 2 26.51 10.37 6.96
N ASP A 3 26.04 11.25 7.86
CA ASP A 3 25.44 10.99 9.18
C ASP A 3 24.43 9.83 9.20
N TRP A 4 23.66 9.67 8.12
CA TRP A 4 22.63 8.62 8.04
C TRP A 4 23.19 7.20 8.15
N ARG A 5 24.42 6.93 7.70
CA ARG A 5 25.01 5.57 7.79
C ARG A 5 25.25 5.11 9.22
N ARG A 6 25.43 6.05 10.15
CA ARG A 6 25.56 5.76 11.59
C ARG A 6 24.21 5.53 12.26
N ARG A 7 23.13 6.02 11.64
CA ARG A 7 21.75 5.92 12.13
C ARG A 7 20.99 4.74 11.51
N ALA A 8 21.43 4.26 10.36
CA ALA A 8 20.88 3.06 9.74
C ALA A 8 21.19 1.84 10.61
N SER A 9 20.15 1.06 10.91
CA SER A 9 20.27 -0.20 11.65
C SER A 9 20.94 -1.28 10.81
N SER A 10 20.69 -1.28 9.50
CA SER A 10 21.41 -2.12 8.54
C SER A 10 21.52 -1.44 7.17
N LEU A 11 22.53 -1.87 6.41
CA LEU A 11 22.76 -1.45 5.03
C LEU A 11 23.16 -2.67 4.20
N THR A 12 22.19 -3.24 3.49
CA THR A 12 22.35 -4.45 2.70
C THR A 12 22.27 -4.09 1.21
N LEU A 13 23.38 -4.22 0.47
CA LEU A 13 23.48 -3.73 -0.91
C LEU A 13 23.03 -2.25 -1.03
N ASP A 14 21.95 -1.94 -1.73
CA ASP A 14 21.39 -0.60 -1.86
C ASP A 14 20.18 -0.34 -0.95
N VAL A 15 19.81 -1.27 -0.06
CA VAL A 15 18.74 -1.10 0.92
C VAL A 15 19.31 -0.64 2.26
N ALA A 16 18.89 0.54 2.71
CA ALA A 16 19.18 1.07 4.04
C ALA A 16 17.93 0.96 4.92
N PHE A 17 18.04 0.22 6.02
CA PHE A 17 16.95 0.05 6.98
C PHE A 17 17.21 0.86 8.25
N PHE A 18 16.18 1.57 8.69
CA PHE A 18 16.16 2.33 9.94
C PHE A 18 15.09 1.75 10.85
N GLU A 19 15.52 1.03 11.88
CA GLU A 19 14.64 0.53 12.93
C GLU A 19 14.31 1.68 13.90
N LEU A 20 13.02 1.93 14.12
CA LEU A 20 12.53 3.01 14.97
C LEU A 20 11.89 2.50 16.27
N VAL A 21 11.49 1.23 16.28
CA VAL A 21 10.91 0.52 17.43
C VAL A 21 11.64 -0.82 17.59
N THR A 22 11.80 -1.31 18.81
CA THR A 22 12.58 -2.53 19.09
C THR A 22 12.05 -3.76 18.34
N SER A 23 12.95 -4.58 17.81
CA SER A 23 12.69 -5.84 17.11
C SER A 23 11.73 -6.82 17.81
N LYS A 24 11.59 -6.76 19.14
CA LYS A 24 10.59 -7.54 19.88
C LYS A 24 9.17 -7.27 19.35
N TYR A 25 8.80 -5.99 19.15
CA TYR A 25 7.49 -5.61 18.64
C TYR A 25 7.25 -6.12 17.21
N ALA A 26 8.29 -6.11 16.37
CA ALA A 26 8.22 -6.62 15.01
C ALA A 26 7.92 -8.13 14.97
N LYS A 27 8.57 -8.91 15.85
CA LYS A 27 8.40 -10.37 15.91
C LYS A 27 7.07 -10.82 16.49
N THR A 28 6.45 -10.02 17.34
CA THR A 28 5.16 -10.35 17.99
C THR A 28 3.96 -9.74 17.26
N ALA A 29 4.17 -8.94 16.21
CA ALA A 29 3.08 -8.35 15.45
C ALA A 29 2.35 -9.42 14.63
N GLU A 30 1.06 -9.60 14.89
CA GLU A 30 0.19 -10.49 14.09
C GLU A 30 -0.08 -9.93 12.69
N LEU A 31 -0.07 -8.60 12.57
CA LEU A 31 -0.35 -7.86 11.35
C LEU A 31 0.55 -6.63 11.26
N VAL A 32 1.16 -6.41 10.10
CA VAL A 32 1.90 -5.19 9.77
C VAL A 32 1.32 -4.51 8.54
N TYR A 33 1.48 -3.19 8.50
CA TYR A 33 1.06 -2.32 7.41
C TYR A 33 2.33 -1.84 6.71
N VAL A 34 2.43 -2.00 5.39
CA VAL A 34 3.59 -1.52 4.63
C VAL A 34 3.13 -0.53 3.60
N TRP A 35 3.77 0.62 3.56
CA TRP A 35 3.37 1.76 2.74
C TRP A 35 4.52 2.21 1.86
N ASP A 36 4.22 2.48 0.59
CA ASP A 36 5.13 3.27 -0.24
C ASP A 36 5.09 4.75 0.18
N ILE A 37 6.25 5.42 0.21
CA ILE A 37 6.34 6.82 0.65
C ILE A 37 6.13 7.78 -0.51
N ASP A 38 6.69 7.46 -1.69
CA ASP A 38 7.15 8.50 -2.61
C ASP A 38 6.00 9.24 -3.33
N LYS A 39 4.77 8.72 -3.29
CA LYS A 39 3.55 9.47 -3.65
C LYS A 39 2.30 9.13 -2.81
N THR A 40 2.37 8.11 -1.96
CA THR A 40 1.20 7.61 -1.22
C THR A 40 1.02 8.29 0.14
N TYR A 41 2.09 8.79 0.79
CA TYR A 41 2.03 9.38 2.14
C TYR A 41 2.45 10.86 2.24
N LEU A 42 3.45 11.30 1.45
CA LEU A 42 4.02 12.64 1.58
C LEU A 42 3.57 13.58 0.44
N ASP A 43 2.61 14.46 0.71
CA ASP A 43 2.33 15.57 -0.22
C ASP A 43 2.01 16.89 0.48
N THR A 44 3.06 17.58 0.93
CA THR A 44 3.04 19.04 1.07
C THR A 44 4.46 19.54 1.33
N GLN A 45 5.02 20.30 0.39
CA GLN A 45 6.25 21.11 0.52
C GLN A 45 7.64 20.44 0.34
N PHE A 46 7.84 19.72 -0.78
CA PHE A 46 9.17 19.70 -1.41
C PHE A 46 9.25 20.55 -2.70
N GLU A 47 8.21 21.34 -3.02
CA GLU A 47 8.20 22.28 -4.16
C GLU A 47 9.12 23.52 -3.96
N SER A 48 9.76 23.70 -2.80
CA SER A 48 10.51 24.94 -2.49
C SER A 48 11.83 25.17 -3.26
N LEU A 49 12.23 24.30 -4.18
CA LEU A 49 13.51 24.48 -4.89
C LEU A 49 13.43 24.74 -6.40
N ARG A 50 12.24 24.77 -7.03
CA ARG A 50 12.13 25.11 -8.47
C ARG A 50 10.95 26.00 -8.90
N GLY A 51 10.44 26.86 -8.00
CA GLY A 51 9.70 28.09 -8.32
C GLY A 51 8.33 27.90 -8.98
N ILE A 52 7.22 28.41 -8.44
CA ILE A 52 6.79 29.83 -8.52
C ILE A 52 6.66 30.39 -9.97
N LEU A 53 7.21 29.76 -11.01
CA LEU A 53 7.21 30.30 -12.38
C LEU A 53 6.35 29.56 -13.41
N ARG A 54 5.62 28.50 -13.03
CA ARG A 54 4.57 27.92 -13.89
C ARG A 54 3.22 27.73 -13.20
N THR A 55 3.05 28.31 -12.02
CA THR A 55 1.90 28.19 -11.11
C THR A 55 0.66 29.00 -11.55
N ALA A 56 0.47 29.31 -12.84
CA ALA A 56 -0.57 30.27 -13.22
C ALA A 56 -1.44 29.97 -14.46
N LEU A 57 -1.16 28.96 -15.30
CA LEU A 57 -1.78 28.97 -16.65
C LEU A 57 -2.49 27.70 -17.15
N GLU A 58 -2.37 26.54 -16.53
CA GLU A 58 -3.16 25.35 -16.94
C GLU A 58 -3.96 24.83 -15.74
N LYS A 59 -5.17 25.36 -15.63
CA LYS A 59 -6.07 25.34 -14.48
C LYS A 59 -6.73 23.96 -14.26
N ALA A 60 -6.68 23.53 -13.01
CA ALA A 60 -7.74 22.81 -12.28
C ALA A 60 -8.10 21.35 -12.64
N PHE A 61 -7.48 20.71 -13.62
CA PHE A 61 -7.66 19.28 -13.87
C PHE A 61 -6.33 18.53 -13.73
N GLN A 62 -6.32 17.45 -12.94
CA GLN A 62 -5.28 16.40 -12.83
C GLN A 62 -4.12 16.54 -11.83
N LYS A 63 -4.12 17.49 -10.88
CA LYS A 63 -3.44 17.28 -9.59
C LYS A 63 -4.42 16.64 -8.59
N LYS A 64 -4.81 15.38 -8.83
CA LYS A 64 -5.54 14.56 -7.84
C LYS A 64 -4.52 13.78 -7.00
N ASN A 65 -4.07 14.45 -5.96
CA ASN A 65 -3.31 13.87 -4.85
C ASN A 65 -4.14 12.77 -4.18
N VAL A 66 -3.55 11.83 -3.41
CA VAL A 66 -4.32 10.81 -2.67
C VAL A 66 -5.05 11.46 -1.48
N PRO A 67 -6.37 11.72 -1.56
CA PRO A 67 -7.09 12.49 -0.55
C PRO A 67 -7.49 11.58 0.61
N GLY A 68 -7.32 12.02 1.86
CA GLY A 68 -7.79 11.29 3.06
C GLY A 68 -6.83 10.26 3.65
N THR A 69 -5.66 10.05 3.04
CA THR A 69 -4.61 9.12 3.50
C THR A 69 -4.24 9.31 4.97
N LYS A 70 -4.10 10.56 5.42
CA LYS A 70 -3.79 10.87 6.83
C LYS A 70 -4.91 10.47 7.77
N ALA A 71 -6.16 10.74 7.38
CA ALA A 71 -7.32 10.30 8.15
C ALA A 71 -7.40 8.79 8.23
N LEU A 72 -7.04 8.07 7.15
CA LEU A 72 -6.99 6.61 7.18
C LEU A 72 -5.94 6.07 8.17
N VAL A 73 -4.71 6.59 8.12
CA VAL A 73 -3.66 6.15 9.06
C VAL A 73 -4.03 6.52 10.50
N ARG A 74 -4.65 7.69 10.72
CA ARG A 74 -5.19 8.08 12.03
C ARG A 74 -6.33 7.16 12.47
N ALA A 75 -7.23 6.76 11.57
CA ALA A 75 -8.30 5.83 11.86
C ALA A 75 -7.74 4.45 12.25
N LEU A 76 -6.77 3.93 11.50
CA LEU A 76 -6.11 2.66 11.79
C LEU A 76 -5.32 2.66 13.10
N THR A 77 -4.72 3.80 13.47
CA THR A 77 -3.99 3.94 14.74
C THR A 77 -4.94 4.09 15.92
N SER A 78 -6.08 4.77 15.75
CA SER A 78 -7.08 5.02 16.79
C SER A 78 -8.06 3.86 17.01
N SER A 79 -8.02 2.79 16.19
CA SER A 79 -8.93 1.62 16.31
C SER A 79 -8.52 0.65 17.41
N ARG A 80 -7.40 0.92 18.08
CA ARG A 80 -6.86 0.07 19.12
C ARG A 80 -7.56 0.33 20.44
N ASP A 81 -7.80 -0.74 21.18
CA ASP A 81 -8.30 -0.67 22.55
C ASP A 81 -7.49 0.34 23.36
N LEU A 82 -8.16 1.15 24.18
CA LEU A 82 -7.54 2.18 25.03
C LEU A 82 -6.41 1.62 25.92
N GLU A 83 -6.44 0.32 26.24
CA GLU A 83 -5.36 -0.38 26.97
C GLU A 83 -4.09 -0.62 26.13
N LYS A 84 -4.23 -0.75 24.80
CA LYS A 84 -3.14 -0.97 23.82
C LYS A 84 -2.70 0.31 23.11
N GLU A 85 -3.26 1.47 23.43
CA GLU A 85 -2.84 2.78 22.87
C GLU A 85 -1.34 3.09 23.10
N GLN A 86 -0.71 2.42 24.07
CA GLN A 86 0.72 2.57 24.34
C GLN A 86 1.60 1.76 23.36
N ASP A 87 1.06 0.72 22.71
CA ASP A 87 1.83 -0.08 21.76
C ASP A 87 1.92 0.63 20.41
N PRO A 88 3.14 0.81 19.87
CA PRO A 88 3.34 1.51 18.61
C PRO A 88 2.58 0.80 17.47
N PHE A 89 2.13 1.56 16.48
CA PHE A 89 1.42 1.01 15.33
C PHE A 89 2.42 0.31 14.38
N PRO A 90 2.19 -0.96 13.99
CA PRO A 90 3.12 -1.79 13.22
C PRO A 90 3.10 -1.41 11.74
N ILE A 91 3.44 -0.16 11.47
CA ILE A 91 3.58 0.40 10.13
C ILE A 91 5.04 0.52 9.74
N TYR A 92 5.35 0.06 8.53
CA TYR A 92 6.62 0.21 7.88
C TYR A 92 6.45 1.05 6.63
N PHE A 93 7.50 1.76 6.25
CA PHE A 93 7.51 2.48 5.00
C PHE A 93 8.69 2.05 4.13
N VAL A 94 8.43 1.89 2.84
CA VAL A 94 9.45 1.61 1.81
C VAL A 94 9.49 2.81 0.86
N SER A 95 10.69 3.29 0.53
CA SER A 95 10.87 4.48 -0.32
C SER A 95 12.06 4.33 -1.24
N ALA A 96 11.93 4.71 -2.50
CA ALA A 96 13.04 4.80 -3.44
C ALA A 96 13.88 6.07 -3.24
N SER A 97 13.44 6.98 -2.35
CA SER A 97 14.19 8.16 -1.93
C SER A 97 15.54 7.79 -1.29
N PRO A 98 16.53 8.70 -1.39
CA PRO A 98 17.84 8.49 -0.79
C PRO A 98 17.81 8.53 0.76
N PRO A 99 18.61 7.73 1.49
CA PRO A 99 18.60 7.63 2.95
C PRO A 99 18.86 8.94 3.71
N GLN A 100 19.43 9.94 3.03
CA GLN A 100 19.61 11.30 3.50
C GLN A 100 18.28 11.96 3.90
N MET A 101 17.18 11.54 3.29
CA MET A 101 15.84 12.07 3.54
C MET A 101 15.17 11.47 4.78
N GLU A 102 15.73 10.41 5.37
CA GLU A 102 15.13 9.70 6.50
C GLU A 102 14.70 10.65 7.62
N LYS A 103 15.57 11.57 8.05
CA LYS A 103 15.28 12.45 9.19
C LYS A 103 14.10 13.37 8.88
N LYS A 104 14.03 13.88 7.65
CA LYS A 104 12.95 14.77 7.23
C LYS A 104 11.62 14.02 7.14
N ILE A 105 11.65 12.79 6.61
CA ILE A 105 10.47 11.93 6.47
C ILE A 105 9.97 11.48 7.84
N ARG A 106 10.86 11.01 8.72
CA ARG A 106 10.54 10.63 10.09
C ARG A 106 9.92 11.80 10.88
N ASN A 107 10.53 12.98 10.83
CA ASN A 107 9.98 14.16 11.50
C ASN A 107 8.56 14.50 10.98
N LYS A 108 8.32 14.33 9.67
CA LYS A 108 7.00 14.59 9.08
C LYS A 108 5.97 13.57 9.55
N LEU A 109 6.33 12.29 9.58
CA LEU A 109 5.51 11.21 10.12
C LEU A 109 5.13 11.48 11.58
N GLU A 110 6.11 11.85 12.41
CA GLU A 110 5.90 12.19 13.82
C GLU A 110 4.95 13.39 13.98
N MET A 111 5.11 14.44 13.18
CA MET A 111 4.19 15.60 13.17
C MET A 111 2.76 15.24 12.77
N ASP A 112 2.60 14.24 11.90
CA ASP A 112 1.28 13.74 11.49
C ASP A 112 0.68 12.76 12.52
N GLY A 113 1.44 12.40 13.57
CA GLY A 113 1.04 11.49 14.66
C GLY A 113 1.40 10.02 14.42
N VAL A 114 2.22 9.74 13.41
CA VAL A 114 2.56 8.38 12.97
C VAL A 114 3.96 8.02 13.43
N LYS A 115 4.08 6.93 14.20
CA LYS A 115 5.36 6.39 14.68
C LYS A 115 5.57 4.99 14.08
N PRO A 116 6.27 4.89 12.93
CA PRO A 116 6.52 3.62 12.29
C PRO A 116 7.47 2.73 13.09
N TYR A 117 7.39 1.42 12.83
CA TYR A 117 8.36 0.44 13.33
C TYR A 117 9.70 0.57 12.61
N GLY A 118 9.69 0.91 11.33
CA GLY A 118 10.90 1.15 10.58
C GLY A 118 10.68 1.73 9.19
N LEU A 119 11.78 2.19 8.59
CA LEU A 119 11.83 2.84 7.29
C LEU A 119 12.90 2.18 6.41
N PHE A 120 12.57 1.91 5.15
CA PHE A 120 13.50 1.42 4.14
C PHE A 120 13.75 2.50 3.06
N PHE A 121 15.02 2.76 2.78
CA PHE A 121 15.48 3.73 1.78
C PHE A 121 16.48 3.14 0.79
N LYS A 122 16.56 3.71 -0.41
CA LYS A 122 17.48 3.25 -1.47
C LYS A 122 18.76 4.08 -1.51
N ASP A 123 19.91 3.49 -1.18
CA ASP A 123 21.23 4.12 -1.32
C ASP A 123 21.68 4.19 -2.79
N ASN A 124 21.08 5.14 -3.53
CA ASN A 124 21.36 5.43 -4.93
C ASN A 124 22.84 5.80 -5.22
N LEU A 125 23.62 6.18 -4.20
CA LEU A 125 25.03 6.57 -4.36
C LEU A 125 25.96 5.39 -4.67
N ARG A 126 25.52 4.14 -4.45
CA ARG A 126 26.29 2.94 -4.79
C ARG A 126 26.22 2.58 -6.29
N ASN A 127 25.23 3.13 -7.01
CA ASN A 127 24.89 2.74 -8.39
C ASN A 127 24.92 3.90 -9.40
N LEU A 128 25.65 4.99 -9.11
CA LEU A 128 25.80 6.12 -10.06
C LEU A 128 26.58 5.69 -11.31
N ARG A 129 25.87 5.21 -12.32
CA ARG A 129 26.33 5.11 -13.71
C ARG A 129 25.49 6.05 -14.58
N PRO A 130 26.09 6.86 -15.47
CA PRO A 130 25.34 7.67 -16.41
C PRO A 130 24.74 6.77 -17.49
N GLY A 131 23.41 6.68 -17.53
CA GLY A 131 22.66 5.91 -18.52
C GLY A 131 21.16 6.03 -18.26
N MET A 132 20.55 7.09 -18.81
CA MET A 132 19.12 7.31 -18.77
C MET A 132 18.44 6.37 -19.78
N LEU A 133 17.71 5.36 -19.31
CA LEU A 133 16.48 4.82 -19.92
C LEU A 133 15.93 3.69 -19.03
N SER A 134 14.64 3.79 -18.68
CA SER A 134 13.85 2.93 -17.78
C SER A 134 14.04 3.12 -16.26
N ARG A 135 13.53 4.23 -15.71
CA ARG A 135 13.45 4.45 -14.25
C ARG A 135 12.40 3.56 -13.54
N LEU A 136 11.35 3.12 -14.24
CA LEU A 136 10.26 2.33 -13.65
C LEU A 136 10.70 0.89 -13.33
N LYS A 137 11.41 0.21 -14.24
CA LYS A 137 11.92 -1.15 -13.97
C LYS A 137 12.94 -1.16 -12.81
N GLN A 138 13.74 -0.10 -12.66
CA GLN A 138 14.82 0.00 -11.68
C GLN A 138 14.39 -0.03 -10.21
N HIS A 139 13.10 0.14 -9.89
CA HIS A 139 12.62 0.18 -8.51
C HIS A 139 12.11 -1.17 -8.01
N VAL A 140 11.72 -2.09 -8.92
CA VAL A 140 11.14 -3.39 -8.55
C VAL A 140 12.13 -4.22 -7.72
N GLY A 141 13.35 -4.40 -8.21
CA GLY A 141 14.38 -5.19 -7.50
C GLY A 141 14.66 -4.65 -6.09
N TYR A 142 14.76 -3.33 -5.96
CA TYR A 142 14.93 -2.66 -4.66
C TYR A 142 13.76 -2.91 -3.72
N LYS A 143 12.51 -2.65 -4.15
CA LYS A 143 11.34 -2.80 -3.28
C LYS A 143 11.12 -4.26 -2.89
N VAL A 144 11.32 -5.21 -3.82
CA VAL A 144 11.26 -6.65 -3.50
C VAL A 144 12.33 -7.04 -2.49
N GLN A 145 13.58 -6.57 -2.64
CA GLN A 145 14.63 -6.81 -1.65
C GLN A 145 14.24 -6.25 -0.28
N ALA A 146 13.78 -4.99 -0.21
CA ALA A 146 13.35 -4.37 1.03
C ALA A 146 12.20 -5.14 1.71
N LEU A 147 11.23 -5.63 0.95
CA LEU A 147 10.12 -6.44 1.48
C LEU A 147 10.60 -7.82 1.97
N MET A 148 11.52 -8.47 1.27
CA MET A 148 12.13 -9.74 1.71
C MET A 148 12.97 -9.55 2.98
N GLU A 149 13.73 -8.46 3.06
CA GLU A 149 14.45 -8.08 4.28
C GLU A 149 13.45 -7.83 5.42
N LEU A 150 12.40 -7.04 5.20
CA LEU A 150 11.35 -6.84 6.19
C LEU A 150 10.75 -8.17 6.64
N ARG A 151 10.39 -9.07 5.72
CA ARG A 151 9.81 -10.37 6.04
C ARG A 151 10.69 -11.19 6.98
N SER A 152 12.02 -11.11 6.83
CA SER A 152 12.99 -11.79 7.71
C SER A 152 13.05 -11.25 9.15
N HIS A 153 12.53 -10.03 9.39
CA HIS A 153 12.46 -9.42 10.73
C HIS A 153 11.12 -9.69 11.44
N LEU A 154 10.12 -10.19 10.72
CA LEU A 154 8.77 -10.44 11.24
C LEU A 154 8.63 -11.89 11.73
N GLY A 155 7.63 -12.12 12.59
CA GLY A 155 7.26 -13.48 12.98
C GLY A 155 6.81 -14.30 11.77
N ASP A 156 6.91 -15.63 11.85
CA ASP A 156 6.48 -16.47 10.73
C ASP A 156 5.01 -16.27 10.41
N ASP A 157 4.19 -16.10 11.45
CA ASP A 157 2.74 -15.92 11.34
C ASP A 157 2.26 -14.52 11.00
N THR A 158 3.15 -13.55 10.91
CA THR A 158 2.79 -12.16 10.63
C THR A 158 2.15 -12.01 9.25
N ARG A 159 0.96 -11.41 9.24
CA ARG A 159 0.24 -11.00 8.02
C ARG A 159 0.66 -9.59 7.62
N MET A 160 0.54 -9.28 6.34
CA MET A 160 0.95 -8.01 5.76
C MET A 160 -0.17 -7.44 4.92
N ILE A 161 -0.42 -6.14 5.08
CA ILE A 161 -1.23 -5.36 4.15
C ILE A 161 -0.34 -4.29 3.52
N LEU A 162 -0.36 -4.22 2.19
CA LEU A 162 0.57 -3.42 1.40
C LEU A 162 -0.19 -2.29 0.70
N TRP A 163 0.34 -1.08 0.76
CA TRP A 163 -0.21 0.11 0.08
C TRP A 163 0.79 0.64 -0.93
N GLY A 164 0.29 0.92 -2.12
CA GLY A 164 1.04 1.55 -3.19
C GLY A 164 0.15 2.34 -4.14
N ASP A 165 0.70 2.71 -5.29
CA ASP A 165 -0.02 3.42 -6.33
C ASP A 165 0.24 2.87 -7.74
N ASP A 166 -0.51 3.39 -8.71
CA ASP A 166 -0.46 2.99 -10.11
C ASP A 166 0.62 3.71 -10.92
N SER A 167 1.32 4.68 -10.33
CA SER A 167 2.38 5.42 -11.02
C SER A 167 3.73 4.72 -10.97
N GLU A 168 3.90 3.80 -10.02
CA GLU A 168 5.03 2.88 -9.93
C GLU A 168 4.62 1.44 -10.28
N SER A 169 5.54 0.50 -10.11
CA SER A 169 5.29 -0.93 -10.34
C SER A 169 4.84 -1.66 -9.06
N ASP A 170 4.09 -1.00 -8.17
CA ASP A 170 3.78 -1.53 -6.83
C ASP A 170 2.95 -2.80 -6.86
N ALA A 171 1.93 -2.87 -7.72
CA ALA A 171 1.15 -4.10 -7.88
C ALA A 171 2.03 -5.30 -8.28
N VAL A 172 3.03 -5.06 -9.14
CA VAL A 172 3.99 -6.08 -9.57
C VAL A 172 4.93 -6.45 -8.43
N VAL A 173 5.49 -5.46 -7.73
CA VAL A 173 6.37 -5.65 -6.56
C VAL A 173 5.68 -6.50 -5.49
N TYR A 174 4.46 -6.13 -5.12
CA TYR A 174 3.73 -6.76 -4.04
C TYR A 174 3.24 -8.16 -4.40
N SER A 175 2.81 -8.38 -5.65
CA SER A 175 2.43 -9.70 -6.14
C SER A 175 3.66 -10.62 -6.24
N LEU A 176 4.77 -10.13 -6.80
CA LEU A 176 6.00 -10.90 -6.90
C LEU A 176 6.54 -11.26 -5.51
N PHE A 177 6.51 -10.32 -4.56
CA PHE A 177 6.87 -10.59 -3.16
C PHE A 177 5.98 -11.68 -2.53
N SER A 178 4.67 -11.62 -2.75
CA SER A 178 3.72 -12.63 -2.29
C SER A 178 4.06 -14.01 -2.86
N ASP A 179 4.30 -14.10 -4.17
CA ASP A 179 4.63 -15.36 -4.87
C ASP A 179 5.99 -15.94 -4.48
N LEU A 180 6.97 -15.08 -4.22
CA LEU A 180 8.28 -15.47 -3.69
C LEU A 180 8.14 -16.11 -2.30
N CYS A 181 7.40 -15.48 -1.39
CA CYS A 181 7.20 -16.00 -0.04
C CYS A 181 6.38 -17.30 -0.02
N SER A 182 5.37 -17.42 -0.88
CA SER A 182 4.52 -18.61 -0.96
C SER A 182 5.11 -19.73 -1.82
N HIS A 183 6.30 -19.52 -2.40
CA HIS A 183 6.95 -20.47 -3.30
C HIS A 183 6.11 -20.86 -4.54
N ARG A 184 5.21 -19.97 -4.99
CA ARG A 184 4.43 -20.21 -6.22
C ARG A 184 5.29 -20.11 -7.47
N VAL A 185 6.36 -19.33 -7.41
CA VAL A 185 7.35 -19.18 -8.47
C VAL A 185 8.63 -19.94 -8.09
N SER A 186 9.18 -20.70 -9.03
CA SER A 186 10.47 -21.40 -8.84
C SER A 186 11.65 -20.42 -8.78
N ASP A 187 12.77 -20.81 -8.17
CA ASP A 187 13.98 -19.95 -8.08
C ASP A 187 14.47 -19.50 -9.46
N SER A 188 14.44 -20.39 -10.45
CA SER A 188 14.83 -20.07 -11.84
C SER A 188 13.88 -19.06 -12.49
N ALA A 189 12.57 -19.22 -12.29
CA ALA A 189 11.58 -18.28 -12.80
C ALA A 189 11.68 -16.92 -12.09
N ALA A 190 11.85 -16.92 -10.77
CA ALA A 190 12.05 -15.73 -9.96
C ALA A 190 13.28 -14.92 -10.41
N SER A 191 14.42 -15.59 -10.65
CA SER A 191 15.60 -14.93 -11.20
C SER A 191 15.32 -14.26 -12.54
N LYS A 192 14.68 -14.95 -13.48
CA LYS A 192 14.34 -14.39 -14.81
C LYS A 192 13.42 -13.16 -14.70
N VAL A 193 12.42 -13.22 -13.81
CA VAL A 193 11.51 -12.09 -13.58
C VAL A 193 12.27 -10.91 -12.99
N LEU A 194 13.13 -11.13 -11.98
CA LEU A 194 13.93 -10.07 -11.36
C LEU A 194 14.96 -9.48 -12.35
N GLU A 195 15.60 -10.31 -13.18
CA GLU A 195 16.48 -9.89 -14.27
C GLU A 195 15.74 -9.01 -15.29
N PHE A 196 14.53 -9.39 -15.68
CA PHE A 196 13.69 -8.59 -16.59
C PHE A 196 13.40 -7.19 -16.03
N PHE A 197 13.29 -7.08 -14.70
CA PHE A 197 13.16 -5.81 -13.99
C PHE A 197 14.50 -5.13 -13.69
N ASN A 198 15.60 -5.57 -14.29
CA ASN A 198 16.95 -5.00 -14.10
C ASN A 198 17.47 -5.08 -12.64
N ALA A 199 17.01 -6.05 -11.85
CA ALA A 199 17.66 -6.35 -10.58
C ALA A 199 19.09 -6.86 -10.85
N GLN A 200 20.06 -6.41 -10.06
CA GLN A 200 21.45 -6.86 -10.22
C GLN A 200 21.60 -8.30 -9.73
N GLN A 201 22.50 -9.10 -10.32
CA GLN A 201 22.71 -10.49 -9.91
C GLN A 201 22.88 -10.66 -8.39
N ARG A 202 23.70 -9.80 -7.76
CA ARG A 202 23.91 -9.83 -6.29
C ARG A 202 22.63 -9.59 -5.49
N GLN A 203 21.73 -8.75 -6.00
CA GLN A 203 20.42 -8.49 -5.39
C GLN A 203 19.48 -9.69 -5.58
N ILE A 204 19.51 -10.33 -6.75
CA ILE A 204 18.76 -11.56 -7.01
C ILE A 204 19.22 -12.68 -6.07
N ASP A 205 20.53 -12.91 -5.98
CA ASP A 205 21.12 -13.91 -5.09
C ASP A 205 20.71 -13.66 -3.63
N LEU A 206 20.72 -12.40 -3.20
CA LEU A 206 20.27 -11.99 -1.87
C LEU A 206 18.78 -12.28 -1.66
N ILE A 207 17.91 -11.87 -2.59
CA ILE A 207 16.45 -12.12 -2.53
C ILE A 207 16.16 -13.62 -2.40
N LEU A 208 16.81 -14.46 -3.21
CA LEU A 208 16.64 -15.91 -3.13
C LEU A 208 17.20 -16.49 -1.82
N SER A 209 18.31 -15.95 -1.32
CA SER A 209 18.86 -16.35 -0.01
C SER A 209 17.95 -15.94 1.16
N LEU A 210 17.22 -14.83 1.06
CA LEU A 210 16.23 -14.41 2.04
C LEU A 210 14.99 -15.31 1.97
N ARG A 211 14.56 -15.63 0.75
CA ARG A 211 13.44 -16.56 0.51
C ARG A 211 13.67 -17.91 1.18
N SER A 212 14.87 -18.48 1.10
CA SER A 212 15.18 -19.77 1.73
C SER A 212 15.21 -19.74 3.26
N ARG A 213 15.19 -18.55 3.88
CA ARG A 213 15.23 -18.35 5.34
C ARG A 213 13.88 -18.01 5.96
N VAL A 214 12.89 -17.66 5.14
CA VAL A 214 11.54 -17.33 5.61
C VAL A 214 10.63 -18.54 5.44
N ALA A 215 9.60 -18.66 6.28
CA ALA A 215 8.60 -19.72 6.12
C ALA A 215 7.95 -19.64 4.73
N ALA A 216 7.79 -20.80 4.07
CA ALA A 216 7.14 -20.94 2.76
C ALA A 216 5.61 -20.76 2.90
N ARG A 217 5.18 -19.52 2.99
CA ARG A 217 3.79 -19.10 3.19
C ARG A 217 3.58 -17.73 2.59
N ASP A 218 2.34 -17.45 2.23
CA ASP A 218 1.97 -16.14 1.71
C ASP A 218 1.68 -15.18 2.87
N PRO A 219 2.52 -14.17 3.15
CA PRO A 219 2.26 -13.22 4.22
C PRO A 219 1.25 -12.15 3.79
N VAL A 220 0.97 -12.00 2.50
CA VAL A 220 0.19 -10.89 1.97
C VAL A 220 -1.29 -11.21 2.04
N GLU A 221 -2.01 -10.48 2.90
CA GLU A 221 -3.45 -10.61 3.03
C GLU A 221 -4.18 -9.72 2.03
N ARG A 222 -3.71 -8.48 1.86
CA ARG A 222 -4.37 -7.47 1.02
C ARG A 222 -3.35 -6.48 0.45
N ILE A 223 -3.59 -6.03 -0.77
CA ILE A 223 -2.82 -4.99 -1.45
C ILE A 223 -3.80 -3.92 -1.89
N TYR A 224 -3.55 -2.67 -1.50
CA TYR A 224 -4.30 -1.52 -1.99
C TYR A 224 -3.43 -0.73 -2.97
N ILE A 225 -3.96 -0.49 -4.17
CA ILE A 225 -3.30 0.32 -5.19
C ILE A 225 -4.16 1.55 -5.44
N ASN A 226 -3.66 2.72 -5.07
CA ASN A 226 -4.35 3.96 -5.35
C ASN A 226 -4.15 4.37 -6.82
N LEU A 227 -5.25 4.65 -7.52
CA LEU A 227 -5.26 5.06 -8.92
C LEU A 227 -5.03 6.58 -9.05
N ALA A 228 -3.76 6.98 -9.05
CA ALA A 228 -3.33 8.36 -9.20
C ALA A 228 -3.16 8.79 -10.67
N THR A 229 -2.94 7.85 -11.60
CA THR A 229 -2.62 8.13 -13.02
C THR A 229 -3.67 7.66 -14.03
N ASP A 230 -4.91 7.46 -13.56
CA ASP A 230 -6.07 7.07 -14.39
C ASP A 230 -5.92 5.67 -15.03
N THR A 231 -5.21 4.76 -14.36
CA THR A 231 -5.20 3.35 -14.75
C THR A 231 -6.58 2.74 -14.50
N ASP A 232 -7.09 1.96 -15.47
CA ASP A 232 -8.34 1.21 -15.30
C ASP A 232 -8.20 0.19 -14.15
N PRO A 233 -9.09 0.19 -13.13
CA PRO A 233 -9.07 -0.81 -12.06
C PRO A 233 -9.06 -2.27 -12.56
N GLU A 234 -9.70 -2.56 -13.71
CA GLU A 234 -9.78 -3.91 -14.28
C GLU A 234 -8.41 -4.43 -14.74
N TYR A 235 -7.43 -3.54 -14.98
CA TYR A 235 -6.04 -3.92 -15.23
C TYR A 235 -5.46 -4.81 -14.12
N TYR A 236 -5.90 -4.62 -12.88
CA TYR A 236 -5.36 -5.31 -11.73
C TYR A 236 -5.98 -6.69 -11.48
N ASP A 237 -7.05 -7.05 -12.18
CA ASP A 237 -7.75 -8.33 -12.00
C ASP A 237 -6.82 -9.54 -12.27
N LYS A 238 -5.84 -9.38 -13.15
CA LYS A 238 -4.82 -10.39 -13.45
C LYS A 238 -3.92 -10.76 -12.26
N PHE A 239 -3.76 -9.86 -11.29
CA PHE A 239 -3.00 -10.13 -10.06
C PHE A 239 -3.86 -10.84 -9.00
N GLY A 240 -5.12 -11.11 -9.32
CA GLY A 240 -6.08 -11.76 -8.42
C GLY A 240 -6.69 -10.81 -7.39
N ARG A 241 -7.59 -11.37 -6.58
CA ARG A 241 -8.49 -10.60 -5.68
C ARG A 241 -7.82 -10.03 -4.43
N LYS A 242 -6.52 -10.30 -4.23
CA LYS A 242 -5.75 -9.66 -3.15
C LYS A 242 -5.50 -8.19 -3.44
N ILE A 243 -5.44 -7.81 -4.72
CA ILE A 243 -5.30 -6.41 -5.11
C ILE A 243 -6.67 -5.76 -5.19
N ILE A 244 -6.81 -4.63 -4.51
CA ILE A 244 -7.92 -3.71 -4.67
C ILE A 244 -7.36 -2.40 -5.18
N ALA A 245 -7.65 -2.13 -6.45
CA ALA A 245 -7.46 -0.80 -7.02
C ALA A 245 -8.54 0.15 -6.50
N THR A 246 -8.16 1.29 -5.95
CA THR A 246 -9.06 2.29 -5.36
C THR A 246 -8.80 3.67 -5.92
N TYR A 247 -9.86 4.41 -6.23
CA TYR A 247 -9.80 5.81 -6.67
C TYR A 247 -9.61 6.78 -5.52
N ASN A 248 -10.03 6.39 -4.32
CA ASN A 248 -10.01 7.26 -3.16
C ASN A 248 -9.93 6.47 -1.84
N THR A 249 -9.59 7.19 -0.77
CA THR A 249 -9.39 6.60 0.55
C THR A 249 -10.67 6.08 1.19
N PHE A 250 -11.86 6.57 0.78
CA PHE A 250 -13.14 6.06 1.30
C PHE A 250 -13.36 4.61 0.86
N GLN A 251 -13.03 4.26 -0.39
CA GLN A 251 -13.06 2.87 -0.86
C GLN A 251 -12.16 1.96 -0.03
N THR A 252 -10.92 2.39 0.26
CA THR A 252 -10.00 1.65 1.13
C THR A 252 -10.56 1.50 2.55
N ALA A 253 -11.11 2.58 3.12
CA ALA A 253 -11.69 2.57 4.46
C ALA A 253 -12.89 1.62 4.56
N PHE A 254 -13.68 1.52 3.50
CA PHE A 254 -14.85 0.63 3.46
C PHE A 254 -14.44 -0.85 3.49
N ASP A 255 -13.44 -1.26 2.71
CA ASP A 255 -12.90 -2.62 2.75
C ASP A 255 -12.25 -2.95 4.11
N LEU A 256 -11.60 -1.97 4.74
CA LEU A 256 -11.06 -2.12 6.10
C LEU A 256 -12.18 -2.23 7.15
N PHE A 257 -13.28 -1.49 7.00
CA PHE A 257 -14.46 -1.63 7.85
C PHE A 257 -15.10 -3.01 7.72
N GLN A 258 -15.30 -3.48 6.49
CA GLN A 258 -15.81 -4.82 6.21
C GLN A 258 -14.94 -5.90 6.84
N SER A 259 -13.62 -5.76 6.78
CA SER A 259 -12.68 -6.70 7.40
C SER A 259 -12.48 -6.46 8.91
N LYS A 260 -13.36 -5.65 9.53
CA LYS A 260 -13.39 -5.31 10.96
C LYS A 260 -12.08 -4.71 11.50
N ARG A 261 -11.32 -4.06 10.63
CA ARG A 261 -10.09 -3.30 10.97
C ARG A 261 -10.36 -1.84 11.30
N LEU A 262 -11.46 -1.31 10.75
CA LEU A 262 -12.04 -0.04 11.14
C LEU A 262 -13.42 -0.29 11.76
N THR A 263 -13.78 0.54 12.73
CA THR A 263 -15.15 0.62 13.23
C THR A 263 -16.00 1.49 12.29
N LEU A 264 -17.33 1.41 12.40
CA LEU A 264 -18.24 2.28 11.65
C LEU A 264 -17.93 3.77 11.90
N THR A 265 -17.68 4.15 13.16
CA THR A 265 -17.29 5.52 13.53
C THR A 265 -16.03 5.98 12.81
N GLN A 266 -15.09 5.08 12.55
CA GLN A 266 -13.84 5.41 11.86
C GLN A 266 -14.02 5.53 10.36
N LEU A 267 -14.81 4.64 9.75
CA LEU A 267 -15.25 4.78 8.37
C LEU A 267 -15.90 6.15 8.15
N ILE A 268 -16.82 6.53 9.04
CA ILE A 268 -17.50 7.84 9.02
C ILE A 268 -16.49 8.98 9.11
N ARG A 269 -15.53 8.92 10.05
CA ARG A 269 -14.50 9.97 10.20
C ARG A 269 -13.66 10.14 8.92
N VAL A 270 -13.30 9.05 8.25
CA VAL A 270 -12.60 9.11 6.96
C VAL A 270 -13.48 9.76 5.89
N GLY A 271 -14.76 9.36 5.79
CA GLY A 271 -15.70 9.98 4.87
C GLY A 271 -15.89 11.48 5.11
N GLN A 272 -16.08 11.88 6.38
CA GLN A 272 -16.17 13.28 6.79
C GLN A 272 -14.91 14.07 6.42
N ASP A 273 -13.73 13.52 6.67
CA ASP A 273 -12.46 14.17 6.30
C ASP A 273 -12.36 14.38 4.79
N MET A 274 -12.79 13.40 3.98
CA MET A 274 -12.82 13.53 2.53
C MET A 274 -13.77 14.63 2.04
N VAL A 275 -14.95 14.76 2.65
CA VAL A 275 -15.88 15.85 2.31
C VAL A 275 -15.34 17.20 2.76
N MET A 276 -14.93 17.31 4.03
CA MET A 276 -14.58 18.60 4.64
C MET A 276 -13.24 19.15 4.17
N ASN A 277 -12.22 18.30 4.03
CA ASN A 277 -10.85 18.74 3.76
C ASN A 277 -10.39 18.50 2.32
N TYR A 278 -11.08 17.62 1.59
CA TYR A 278 -10.70 17.25 0.23
C TYR A 278 -11.77 17.52 -0.83
N GLY A 279 -12.93 18.07 -0.42
CA GLY A 279 -13.96 18.56 -1.33
C GLY A 279 -14.77 17.47 -2.04
N PHE A 280 -14.75 16.23 -1.53
CA PHE A 280 -15.59 15.17 -2.08
C PHE A 280 -17.07 15.45 -1.83
N THR A 281 -17.91 15.14 -2.79
CA THR A 281 -19.36 15.18 -2.61
C THR A 281 -19.91 13.83 -2.12
N PRO A 282 -21.11 13.80 -1.51
CA PRO A 282 -21.76 12.54 -1.14
C PRO A 282 -21.98 11.64 -2.36
N ASP A 283 -22.29 12.23 -3.53
CA ASP A 283 -22.42 11.49 -4.79
C ASP A 283 -21.09 10.83 -5.21
N GLU A 284 -19.96 11.51 -5.06
CA GLU A 284 -18.64 10.92 -5.34
C GLU A 284 -18.27 9.77 -4.40
N LEU A 285 -18.64 9.86 -3.12
CA LEU A 285 -18.48 8.76 -2.17
C LEU A 285 -19.39 7.57 -2.53
N ALA A 286 -20.64 7.84 -2.92
CA ALA A 286 -21.58 6.82 -3.38
C ALA A 286 -21.12 6.12 -4.66
N MET A 287 -20.56 6.86 -5.63
CA MET A 287 -19.97 6.27 -6.83
C MET A 287 -18.79 5.35 -6.49
N GLY A 288 -17.95 5.72 -5.52
CA GLY A 288 -16.86 4.87 -5.04
C GLY A 288 -17.36 3.58 -4.39
N LEU A 289 -18.42 3.65 -3.59
CA LEU A 289 -19.08 2.49 -2.99
C LEU A 289 -19.65 1.55 -4.08
N GLU A 290 -20.37 2.13 -5.05
CA GLU A 290 -20.99 1.39 -6.14
C GLU A 290 -19.97 0.69 -7.04
N ASP A 291 -18.82 1.33 -7.30
CA ASP A 291 -17.72 0.72 -8.05
C ASP A 291 -17.16 -0.53 -7.35
N LEU A 292 -16.97 -0.48 -6.02
CA LEU A 292 -16.51 -1.66 -5.28
C LEU A 292 -17.54 -2.79 -5.28
N LEU A 293 -18.84 -2.47 -5.20
CA LEU A 293 -19.92 -3.44 -5.32
C LEU A 293 -19.94 -4.09 -6.71
N ARG A 294 -19.89 -3.29 -7.77
CA ARG A 294 -19.82 -3.75 -9.17
C ARG A 294 -18.63 -4.68 -9.39
N ARG A 295 -17.45 -4.33 -8.85
CA ARG A 295 -16.23 -5.13 -8.94
C ARG A 295 -16.14 -6.29 -7.95
N LYS A 296 -17.19 -6.48 -7.13
CA LYS A 296 -17.37 -7.61 -6.20
C LYS A 296 -16.37 -7.65 -5.03
N PHE A 297 -16.03 -6.48 -4.49
CA PHE A 297 -15.13 -6.36 -3.32
C PHE A 297 -15.88 -6.17 -1.99
N LEU A 298 -17.17 -5.82 -2.02
CA LEU A 298 -17.96 -5.53 -0.81
C LEU A 298 -19.09 -6.52 -0.55
N LEU A 299 -19.26 -6.92 0.70
CA LEU A 299 -20.33 -7.75 1.23
C LEU A 299 -21.59 -6.92 1.49
N SER A 300 -22.75 -7.54 1.29
CA SER A 300 -24.05 -6.97 1.66
C SER A 300 -24.06 -6.45 3.08
N ASP A 301 -23.59 -7.29 4.02
CA ASP A 301 -23.70 -7.01 5.46
C ASP A 301 -22.95 -5.73 5.85
N ALA A 302 -21.77 -5.49 5.28
CA ALA A 302 -21.00 -4.27 5.57
C ALA A 302 -21.66 -3.02 4.99
N VAL A 303 -22.28 -3.13 3.81
CA VAL A 303 -23.01 -2.01 3.21
C VAL A 303 -24.27 -1.71 4.02
N GLU A 304 -25.06 -2.72 4.33
CA GLU A 304 -26.30 -2.60 5.11
C GLU A 304 -26.04 -2.06 6.53
N GLU A 305 -24.99 -2.53 7.21
CA GLU A 305 -24.58 -2.10 8.55
C GLU A 305 -24.24 -0.60 8.61
N SER A 306 -23.73 -0.03 7.52
CA SER A 306 -23.23 1.36 7.48
C SER A 306 -24.18 2.35 6.79
N LEU A 307 -25.10 1.86 5.94
CA LEU A 307 -25.88 2.69 5.01
C LEU A 307 -26.68 3.79 5.70
N GLN A 308 -27.43 3.45 6.76
CA GLN A 308 -28.30 4.40 7.44
C GLN A 308 -27.51 5.56 8.08
N GLU A 309 -26.38 5.24 8.72
CA GLU A 309 -25.53 6.21 9.41
C GLU A 309 -24.76 7.10 8.42
N LEU A 310 -24.28 6.53 7.31
CA LEU A 310 -23.65 7.29 6.24
C LEU A 310 -24.63 8.27 5.58
N LYS A 311 -25.90 7.87 5.40
CA LYS A 311 -26.97 8.76 4.88
C LYS A 311 -27.34 9.85 5.87
N SER A 312 -27.50 9.52 7.17
CA SER A 312 -27.89 10.50 8.19
C SER A 312 -26.85 11.62 8.38
N LEU A 313 -25.57 11.30 8.14
CA LEU A 313 -24.45 12.23 8.23
C LEU A 313 -24.11 12.93 6.90
N ASN A 314 -24.95 12.79 5.87
CA ASN A 314 -24.73 13.33 4.53
C ASN A 314 -23.39 12.88 3.91
N LEU A 315 -22.93 11.66 4.20
CA LEU A 315 -21.79 11.05 3.51
C LEU A 315 -22.22 10.26 2.27
N LEU A 316 -23.50 9.87 2.21
CA LEU A 316 -24.16 9.34 1.02
C LEU A 316 -25.43 10.14 0.74
N PRO A 317 -25.89 10.23 -0.52
CA PRO A 317 -27.16 10.88 -0.85
C PRO A 317 -28.34 10.26 -0.08
N PRO A 318 -29.34 11.04 0.37
CA PRO A 318 -30.49 10.50 1.10
C PRO A 318 -31.30 9.46 0.31
N PHE A 319 -31.27 9.54 -1.01
CA PHE A 319 -31.94 8.63 -1.94
C PHE A 319 -31.02 7.55 -2.50
N TYR A 320 -29.75 7.50 -2.08
CA TYR A 320 -28.85 6.44 -2.50
C TYR A 320 -29.34 5.10 -1.95
N GLU A 321 -29.46 4.14 -2.86
CA GLU A 321 -29.71 2.73 -2.59
C GLU A 321 -28.69 1.93 -3.41
N PRO A 322 -27.98 0.96 -2.81
CA PRO A 322 -27.01 0.15 -3.53
C PRO A 322 -27.71 -0.66 -4.62
N ASN A 323 -27.06 -0.88 -5.77
CA ASN A 323 -27.66 -1.69 -6.84
C ASN A 323 -27.91 -3.13 -6.34
N PRO A 324 -29.17 -3.61 -6.31
CA PRO A 324 -29.49 -4.93 -5.75
C PRO A 324 -28.78 -6.08 -6.47
N MET A 325 -28.60 -5.98 -7.79
CA MET A 325 -27.90 -7.01 -8.57
C MET A 325 -26.41 -7.04 -8.25
N ALA A 326 -25.77 -5.87 -8.11
CA ALA A 326 -24.36 -5.78 -7.73
C ALA A 326 -24.13 -6.31 -6.31
N LEU A 327 -25.01 -5.94 -5.38
CA LEU A 327 -24.98 -6.38 -3.98
C LEU A 327 -25.11 -7.91 -3.86
N GLN A 328 -26.08 -8.49 -4.57
CA GLN A 328 -26.29 -9.94 -4.59
C GLN A 328 -25.10 -10.67 -5.23
N ALA A 329 -24.63 -10.20 -6.40
CA ALA A 329 -23.52 -10.81 -7.12
C ALA A 329 -22.20 -10.75 -6.33
N SER A 330 -21.96 -9.64 -5.62
CA SER A 330 -20.78 -9.48 -4.77
C SER A 330 -20.81 -10.44 -3.58
N SER A 331 -21.97 -10.55 -2.91
CA SER A 331 -22.13 -11.44 -1.76
C SER A 331 -21.98 -12.91 -2.13
N GLN A 332 -22.58 -13.34 -3.25
CA GLN A 332 -22.42 -14.69 -3.76
C GLN A 332 -20.96 -14.99 -4.11
N PHE A 333 -20.31 -14.08 -4.83
CA PHE A 333 -18.90 -14.23 -5.21
C PHE A 333 -17.98 -14.32 -3.98
N TYR A 334 -18.20 -13.49 -2.96
CA TYR A 334 -17.36 -13.50 -1.77
C TYR A 334 -17.52 -14.80 -0.98
N GLN A 335 -18.75 -15.33 -0.87
CA GLN A 335 -18.97 -16.64 -0.24
C GLN A 335 -18.21 -17.76 -0.98
N ASP A 336 -18.19 -17.72 -2.31
CA ASP A 336 -17.43 -18.68 -3.12
C ASP A 336 -15.91 -18.49 -2.97
N PHE A 337 -15.43 -17.24 -2.92
CA PHE A 337 -14.02 -16.91 -2.73
C PHE A 337 -13.49 -17.28 -1.35
N VAL A 338 -14.26 -17.06 -0.28
CA VAL A 338 -13.88 -17.47 1.09
C VAL A 338 -13.81 -18.99 1.19
N LYS A 339 -14.73 -19.71 0.52
CA LYS A 339 -14.75 -21.18 0.53
C LYS A 339 -13.62 -21.77 -0.30
N ASN A 340 -13.31 -21.16 -1.45
CA ASN A 340 -12.26 -21.59 -2.36
C ASN A 340 -11.46 -20.37 -2.84
N PRO A 341 -10.47 -19.90 -2.05
CA PRO A 341 -9.58 -18.85 -2.50
C PRO A 341 -8.65 -19.47 -3.55
N SER A 342 -9.10 -19.56 -4.79
CA SER A 342 -8.26 -20.00 -5.88
C SER A 342 -7.11 -19.00 -5.99
N PRO A 343 -5.84 -19.43 -5.83
CA PRO A 343 -4.74 -18.57 -6.21
C PRO A 343 -4.92 -18.21 -7.68
N PRO A 344 -4.59 -16.99 -8.11
CA PRO A 344 -4.61 -16.66 -9.53
C PRO A 344 -3.78 -17.70 -10.31
N ALA A 345 -4.12 -17.91 -11.58
CA ALA A 345 -3.21 -18.60 -12.49
C ALA A 345 -1.83 -17.93 -12.40
N GLU A 346 -0.75 -18.69 -12.62
CA GLU A 346 0.62 -18.17 -12.54
C GLU A 346 0.72 -16.83 -13.29
N ILE A 347 1.03 -15.75 -12.55
CA ILE A 347 1.04 -14.39 -13.09
C ILE A 347 2.24 -14.27 -14.03
N ASP A 348 2.01 -13.88 -15.29
CA ASP A 348 3.09 -13.67 -16.24
C ASP A 348 3.69 -12.28 -16.08
N TYR A 349 4.56 -12.12 -15.08
CA TYR A 349 5.20 -10.85 -14.77
C TYR A 349 6.01 -10.23 -15.92
N ILE A 350 6.38 -11.00 -16.94
CA ILE A 350 7.19 -10.54 -18.07
C ILE A 350 6.29 -9.98 -19.16
N HIS A 351 5.23 -10.70 -19.51
CA HIS A 351 4.34 -10.32 -20.62
C HIS A 351 3.18 -9.44 -20.18
N ASP A 352 2.76 -9.53 -18.91
CA ASP A 352 1.69 -8.69 -18.37
C ASP A 352 2.19 -7.30 -17.92
N PHE A 353 3.50 -7.06 -17.95
CA PHE A 353 4.08 -5.76 -17.63
C PHE A 353 3.87 -4.77 -18.79
N ARG A 354 3.27 -3.60 -18.50
CA ARG A 354 3.00 -2.53 -19.48
C ARG A 354 4.23 -1.64 -19.71
#